data_AF-A0A345SXV6-F1
#
_entry.id   AF-A0A345SXV6-F1
#
_cell.length_a   1.000
_cell.length_b   1.000
_cell.length_c   1.000
_cell.angle_alpha   90.00
_cell.angle_beta   90.00
_cell.angle_gamma   90.00
#
_symmetry.space_group_name_H-M   'P 1'
#
loop_
_entity.id
_entity.type
_entity.pdbx_description
1 polymer ?
#
loop_
_entity_poly.entity_id
_entity_poly.type
_entity_poly.pdbx_seq_one_letter_code
_entity_poly.pdbx_strand_id
1 'polypeptide(L)'
;MEGTTPSVSPPGTLRPTTVRDSWQALADGLHVQRVHLHLEQWRKAAALPAEQLRLPVELDPADMVSRPVLLVPHDDILIRAAGLRPWIEVPQRLGHDLTAAGPLTLAVDEVARELAEGLDSGTEAAVHGAAGASAWWVGVFAVIHHESGRTASLAMLQAAARAVALGTAMRVLRAALHAGGGGNPGLRAAYCRAVAETVVLEPSLPGLLGEIGGMRLTDLVTTSVPWRGQFTKYQSGTGAGQVE
;
A
#
# COMPACT_ATOMS: atom_id res chain seq x y z
N MET A 1 -9.79 -47.89 -23.26
CA MET A 1 -9.62 -47.22 -21.95
C MET A 1 -8.58 -46.14 -22.14
N GLU A 2 -9.01 -44.95 -22.54
CA GLU A 2 -8.15 -43.77 -22.60
C GLU A 2 -8.51 -42.90 -21.41
N GLY A 3 -7.52 -42.68 -20.54
CA GLY A 3 -7.67 -41.93 -19.30
C GLY A 3 -7.70 -40.44 -19.59
N THR A 4 -8.84 -39.82 -19.32
CA THR A 4 -8.99 -38.37 -19.27
C THR A 4 -8.23 -37.85 -18.05
N THR A 5 -7.08 -37.23 -18.26
CA THR A 5 -6.40 -36.47 -17.21
C THR A 5 -7.27 -35.26 -16.85
N PRO A 6 -7.60 -35.03 -15.56
CA PRO A 6 -8.31 -33.83 -15.17
C PRO A 6 -7.36 -32.63 -15.36
N SER A 7 -7.77 -31.71 -16.24
CA SER A 7 -7.14 -30.40 -16.39
C SER A 7 -7.33 -29.61 -15.09
N VAL A 8 -6.31 -29.64 -14.22
CA VAL A 8 -6.23 -28.78 -13.05
C VAL A 8 -5.90 -27.36 -13.55
N SER A 9 -6.94 -26.56 -13.79
CA SER A 9 -6.76 -25.12 -13.91
C SER A 9 -6.30 -24.60 -12.54
N PRO A 10 -5.22 -23.80 -12.46
CA PRO A 10 -4.84 -23.18 -11.20
C PRO A 10 -5.98 -22.26 -10.71
N PRO A 11 -6.22 -22.18 -9.40
CA PRO A 11 -7.28 -21.31 -8.85
C PRO A 11 -7.04 -19.87 -9.34
N GLY A 12 -8.10 -19.30 -9.90
CA GLY A 12 -8.07 -18.10 -10.75
C GLY A 12 -7.31 -16.93 -10.13
N THR A 13 -6.13 -16.64 -10.68
CA THR A 13 -5.63 -15.28 -10.69
C THR A 13 -6.54 -14.49 -11.63
N LEU A 14 -7.36 -13.60 -11.07
CA LEU A 14 -8.13 -12.66 -11.87
C LEU A 14 -7.11 -11.88 -12.73
N ARG A 15 -7.13 -12.12 -14.05
CA ARG A 15 -6.32 -11.34 -14.98
C ARG A 15 -6.69 -9.87 -14.80
N PRO A 16 -5.72 -8.93 -14.85
CA PRO A 16 -6.01 -7.51 -14.85
C PRO A 16 -7.06 -7.21 -15.91
N THR A 17 -8.21 -6.65 -15.50
CA THR A 17 -9.34 -6.40 -16.40
C THR A 17 -9.24 -5.03 -17.05
N THR A 18 -8.36 -4.16 -16.54
CA THR A 18 -8.10 -2.82 -17.07
C THR A 18 -6.60 -2.53 -17.17
N VAL A 19 -6.22 -1.58 -18.04
CA VAL A 19 -4.85 -1.05 -18.14
C VAL A 19 -4.34 -0.55 -16.78
N ARG A 20 -5.23 0.06 -16.00
CA ARG A 20 -4.92 0.53 -14.65
C ARG A 20 -4.56 -0.61 -13.71
N ASP A 21 -5.32 -1.70 -13.74
CA ASP A 21 -5.02 -2.86 -12.89
C ASP A 21 -3.69 -3.52 -13.28
N SER A 22 -3.33 -3.50 -14.57
CA SER A 22 -2.01 -3.95 -15.03
C SER A 22 -0.87 -3.06 -14.49
N TRP A 23 -1.05 -1.74 -14.51
CA TRP A 23 -0.08 -0.81 -13.93
C TRP A 23 0.06 -0.97 -12.42
N GLN A 24 -1.06 -1.17 -11.71
CA GLN A 24 -1.03 -1.44 -10.27
C GLN A 24 -0.31 -2.76 -9.95
N ALA A 25 -0.58 -3.83 -10.71
CA ALA A 25 0.11 -5.10 -10.54
C ALA A 25 1.61 -4.99 -10.81
N LEU A 26 2.01 -4.23 -11.84
CA LEU A 26 3.42 -3.95 -12.12
C LEU A 26 4.08 -3.16 -10.97
N ALA A 27 3.42 -2.10 -10.48
CA ALA A 27 3.92 -1.30 -9.37
C ALA A 27 4.09 -2.15 -8.10
N ASP A 28 3.09 -2.97 -7.76
CA ASP A 28 3.14 -3.91 -6.64
C ASP A 28 4.34 -4.87 -6.78
N GLY A 29 4.57 -5.41 -7.98
CA GLY A 29 5.72 -6.27 -8.27
C GLY A 29 7.07 -5.56 -8.07
N LEU A 30 7.18 -4.31 -8.52
CA LEU A 30 8.38 -3.49 -8.33
C LEU A 30 8.63 -3.16 -6.85
N HIS A 31 7.57 -2.89 -6.08
CA HIS A 31 7.69 -2.66 -4.64
C HIS A 31 8.21 -3.91 -3.92
N VAL A 32 7.62 -5.07 -4.22
CA VAL A 32 8.08 -6.36 -3.68
C VAL A 32 9.53 -6.63 -4.06
N GLN A 33 9.91 -6.43 -5.32
CA GLN A 33 11.30 -6.60 -5.77
C GLN A 33 12.24 -5.70 -4.98
N ARG A 34 11.87 -4.43 -4.78
CA ARG A 34 12.68 -3.45 -4.06
C ARG A 34 12.90 -3.83 -2.60
N VAL A 35 11.86 -4.32 -1.92
CA VAL A 35 12.00 -4.86 -0.55
C VAL A 35 13.06 -5.96 -0.50
N HIS A 36 13.03 -6.90 -1.45
CA HIS A 36 14.00 -8.00 -1.49
C HIS A 36 15.43 -7.50 -1.78
N LEU A 37 15.59 -6.53 -2.68
CA LEU A 37 16.89 -5.92 -3.00
C LEU A 37 17.51 -5.18 -1.80
N HIS A 38 16.69 -4.59 -0.95
CA HIS A 38 17.14 -3.77 0.18
C HIS A 38 16.94 -4.47 1.55
N LEU A 39 16.72 -5.78 1.57
CA LEU A 39 16.36 -6.51 2.79
C LEU A 39 17.45 -6.42 3.87
N GLU A 40 18.72 -6.48 3.48
CA GLU A 40 19.83 -6.35 4.45
C GLU A 40 19.95 -4.94 5.01
N GLN A 41 19.77 -3.91 4.16
CA GLN A 41 19.76 -2.51 4.58
C GLN A 41 18.63 -2.28 5.59
N TRP A 42 17.44 -2.80 5.28
CA TRP A 42 16.27 -2.75 6.13
C TRP A 42 16.48 -3.44 7.48
N ARG A 43 17.03 -4.68 7.49
CA ARG A 43 17.35 -5.41 8.73
C ARG A 43 18.35 -4.67 9.62
N LYS A 44 19.36 -4.06 9.01
CA LYS A 44 20.35 -3.24 9.74
C LYS A 44 19.69 -2.00 10.30
N ALA A 45 18.83 -1.33 9.52
CA ALA A 45 18.13 -0.14 9.96
C ALA A 45 17.25 -0.40 11.19
N ALA A 46 16.53 -1.52 11.25
CA ALA A 46 15.70 -1.86 12.40
C ALA A 46 16.46 -1.98 13.74
N ALA A 47 17.79 -2.12 13.71
CA ALA A 47 18.64 -2.17 14.90
C ALA A 47 19.32 -0.83 15.25
N LEU A 48 19.13 0.21 14.42
CA LEU A 48 19.73 1.53 14.63
C LEU A 48 18.73 2.48 15.30
N PRO A 49 19.19 3.43 16.13
CA PRO A 49 18.34 4.50 16.64
C PRO A 49 17.76 5.37 15.51
N ALA A 50 16.56 5.92 15.73
CA ALA A 50 15.83 6.78 14.77
C ALA A 50 16.69 7.94 14.23
N GLU A 51 17.51 8.56 15.09
CA GLU A 51 18.40 9.67 14.73
C GLU A 51 19.41 9.27 13.65
N GLN A 52 19.96 8.05 13.73
CA GLN A 52 20.93 7.53 12.76
C GLN A 52 20.26 7.21 11.41
N LEU A 53 18.95 7.03 11.42
CA LEU A 53 18.12 6.81 10.24
C LEU A 53 17.48 8.10 9.73
N ARG A 54 17.74 9.25 10.35
CA ARG A 54 17.08 10.54 10.02
C ARG A 54 15.56 10.43 10.07
N LEU A 55 15.07 9.66 11.05
CA LEU A 55 13.67 9.49 11.36
C LEU A 55 13.26 10.40 12.52
N PRO A 56 11.96 10.68 12.67
CA PRO A 56 11.45 11.40 13.83
C PRO A 56 11.73 10.63 15.13
N VAL A 57 12.08 11.35 16.20
CA VAL A 57 12.47 10.76 17.50
C VAL A 57 11.28 10.06 18.17
N GLU A 58 10.06 10.50 17.86
CA GLU A 58 8.80 9.93 18.32
C GLU A 58 8.51 8.54 17.72
N LEU A 59 9.34 8.09 16.78
CA LEU A 59 9.11 6.87 16.04
C LEU A 59 10.25 5.88 16.33
N ASP A 60 9.92 4.78 17.00
CA ASP A 60 10.85 3.66 17.14
C ASP A 60 11.03 3.00 15.76
N PRO A 61 12.25 2.86 15.23
CA PRO A 61 12.48 2.14 13.97
C PRO A 61 11.92 0.71 13.97
N ALA A 62 11.78 0.08 15.14
CA ALA A 62 11.07 -1.19 15.30
C ALA A 62 9.56 -1.08 14.98
N ASP A 63 8.93 0.06 15.29
CA ASP A 63 7.52 0.33 15.00
C ASP A 63 7.22 0.37 13.49
N MET A 64 8.20 0.82 12.69
CA MET A 64 8.10 0.89 11.22
C MET A 64 8.06 -0.49 10.57
N VAL A 65 8.49 -1.52 11.29
CA VAL A 65 8.66 -2.87 10.77
C VAL A 65 7.70 -3.85 11.44
N SER A 66 6.65 -3.31 12.07
CA SER A 66 5.58 -4.03 12.75
C SER A 66 4.89 -5.04 11.85
N ARG A 67 4.78 -6.29 12.30
CA ARG A 67 4.02 -7.31 11.60
C ARG A 67 2.54 -6.91 11.63
N PRO A 68 1.86 -6.73 10.47
CA PRO A 68 0.43 -6.49 10.46
C PRO A 68 -0.33 -7.75 10.89
N VAL A 69 -1.57 -7.54 11.33
CA VAL A 69 -2.45 -8.61 11.84
C VAL A 69 -2.61 -9.75 10.82
N LEU A 70 -2.62 -11.00 11.31
CA LEU A 70 -2.90 -12.18 10.51
C LEU A 70 -4.34 -12.15 10.00
N LEU A 71 -4.50 -12.20 8.68
CA LEU A 71 -5.80 -12.38 8.06
C LEU A 71 -6.35 -13.78 8.31
N VAL A 72 -7.66 -13.89 8.53
CA VAL A 72 -8.34 -15.20 8.57
C VAL A 72 -8.75 -15.64 7.16
N PRO A 73 -9.06 -16.94 6.91
CA PRO A 73 -9.27 -17.46 5.56
C PRO A 73 -10.38 -16.80 4.74
N HIS A 74 -11.37 -16.18 5.39
CA HIS A 74 -12.49 -15.51 4.70
C HIS A 74 -12.05 -14.19 4.03
N ASP A 75 -11.17 -13.44 4.70
CA ASP A 75 -10.66 -12.13 4.26
C ASP A 75 -9.70 -12.28 3.07
N ASP A 76 -9.00 -13.41 3.05
CA ASP A 76 -7.99 -13.73 2.05
C ASP A 76 -8.59 -13.88 0.64
N ILE A 77 -9.86 -14.26 0.48
CA ILE A 77 -10.55 -14.28 -0.82
C ILE A 77 -10.61 -12.86 -1.42
N LEU A 78 -11.05 -11.87 -0.63
CA LEU A 78 -11.16 -10.48 -1.08
C LEU A 78 -9.79 -9.86 -1.34
N ILE A 79 -8.80 -10.20 -0.51
CA ILE A 79 -7.42 -9.74 -0.68
C ILE A 79 -6.79 -10.30 -1.96
N ARG A 80 -7.02 -11.59 -2.27
CA ARG A 80 -6.62 -12.18 -3.55
C ARG A 80 -7.34 -11.50 -4.71
N ALA A 81 -8.64 -11.26 -4.59
CA ALA A 81 -9.42 -10.59 -5.63
C ALA A 81 -8.97 -9.14 -5.87
N ALA A 82 -8.49 -8.46 -4.83
CA ALA A 82 -7.91 -7.12 -4.91
C ALA A 82 -6.45 -7.10 -5.44
N GLY A 83 -5.84 -8.27 -5.67
CA GLY A 83 -4.44 -8.40 -6.06
C GLY A 83 -3.45 -8.02 -4.95
N LEU A 84 -3.91 -7.98 -3.69
CA LEU A 84 -3.13 -7.50 -2.54
C LEU A 84 -2.46 -8.63 -1.75
N ARG A 85 -2.47 -9.86 -2.26
CA ARG A 85 -1.82 -10.99 -1.58
C ARG A 85 -0.34 -10.72 -1.21
N PRO A 86 0.52 -10.22 -2.12
CA PRO A 86 1.91 -9.90 -1.77
C PRO A 86 2.02 -8.76 -0.75
N TRP A 87 1.04 -7.85 -0.74
CA TRP A 87 0.99 -6.74 0.22
C TRP A 87 0.81 -7.23 1.65
N ILE A 88 0.18 -8.39 1.85
CA ILE A 88 -0.02 -8.98 3.17
C ILE A 88 1.09 -9.99 3.51
N GLU A 89 1.41 -10.89 2.59
CA GLU A 89 2.34 -12.00 2.85
C GLU A 89 3.78 -11.52 3.12
N VAL A 90 4.21 -10.45 2.45
CA VAL A 90 5.58 -9.91 2.63
C VAL A 90 5.75 -9.33 4.04
N PRO A 91 4.90 -8.39 4.51
CA PRO A 91 4.94 -7.96 5.90
C PRO A 91 4.78 -9.08 6.93
N GLN A 92 3.90 -10.07 6.68
CA GLN A 92 3.72 -11.18 7.61
C GLN A 92 5.00 -12.02 7.76
N ARG A 93 5.68 -12.28 6.64
CA ARG A 93 6.92 -13.07 6.63
C ARG A 93 8.11 -12.31 7.21
N LEU A 94 8.19 -11.00 6.97
CA LEU A 94 9.37 -10.21 7.28
C LEU A 94 9.23 -9.38 8.55
N GLY A 95 8.02 -8.97 8.92
CA GLY A 95 7.76 -8.09 10.05
C GLY A 95 8.01 -8.73 11.42
N HIS A 96 8.15 -7.87 12.41
CA HIS A 96 8.41 -8.23 13.80
C HIS A 96 7.16 -8.02 14.66
N ASP A 97 6.95 -8.91 15.62
CA ASP A 97 5.86 -8.75 16.58
C ASP A 97 6.19 -7.60 17.53
N LEU A 98 5.27 -6.66 17.67
CA LEU A 98 5.39 -5.56 18.62
C LEU A 98 4.46 -5.73 19.79
N THR A 99 4.85 -5.12 20.92
CA THR A 99 4.04 -5.10 22.13
C THR A 99 2.94 -4.03 22.08
N ALA A 100 3.07 -3.02 21.23
CA ALA A 100 2.12 -1.92 21.07
C ALA A 100 2.02 -1.45 19.61
N ALA A 101 0.91 -0.79 19.29
CA ALA A 101 0.70 -0.17 17.97
C ALA A 101 1.51 1.13 17.87
N GLY A 102 2.36 1.22 16.85
CA GLY A 102 3.15 2.42 16.57
C GLY A 102 2.35 3.54 15.89
N PRO A 103 2.93 4.75 15.76
CA PRO A 103 2.25 5.92 15.21
C PRO A 103 1.71 5.75 13.77
N LEU A 104 2.36 4.92 12.95
CA LEU A 104 1.90 4.62 11.59
C LEU A 104 0.71 3.65 11.59
N THR A 105 0.73 2.65 12.48
CA THR A 105 -0.38 1.71 12.67
C THR A 105 -1.63 2.45 13.09
N LEU A 106 -1.52 3.38 14.06
CA LEU A 106 -2.63 4.22 14.50
C LEU A 106 -3.22 5.06 13.35
N ALA A 107 -2.37 5.61 12.48
CA ALA A 107 -2.80 6.43 11.36
C ALA A 107 -3.58 5.62 10.29
N VAL A 108 -3.16 4.39 10.01
CA VAL A 108 -3.87 3.53 9.04
C VAL A 108 -5.12 2.88 9.63
N ASP A 109 -5.13 2.60 10.94
CA ASP A 109 -6.31 2.07 11.64
C ASP A 109 -7.46 3.08 11.65
N GLU A 110 -7.16 4.38 11.74
CA GLU A 110 -8.17 5.43 11.59
C GLU A 110 -8.85 5.38 10.22
N VAL A 111 -8.06 5.26 9.13
CA VAL A 111 -8.59 5.12 7.77
C VAL A 111 -9.43 3.85 7.64
N ALA A 112 -8.94 2.73 8.17
CA ALA A 112 -9.65 1.46 8.11
C ALA A 112 -11.01 1.54 8.82
N ARG A 113 -11.04 2.07 10.05
CA ARG A 113 -12.25 2.20 10.87
C ARG A 113 -13.28 3.11 10.21
N GLU A 114 -12.84 4.21 9.59
CA GLU A 114 -13.74 5.11 8.88
C GLU A 114 -14.41 4.44 7.66
N LEU A 115 -13.64 3.64 6.91
CA LEU A 115 -14.14 2.95 5.72
C LEU A 115 -14.90 1.66 6.04
N ALA A 116 -14.65 1.05 7.20
CA ALA A 116 -15.29 -0.18 7.63
C ALA A 116 -16.74 0.01 8.13
N GLU A 117 -17.18 1.25 8.34
CA GLU A 117 -18.50 1.53 8.89
C GLU A 117 -19.63 0.91 8.04
N GLY A 118 -20.38 -0.01 8.63
CA GLY A 118 -21.52 -0.67 8.00
C GLY A 118 -21.16 -1.81 7.03
N LEU A 119 -19.91 -2.28 7.05
CA LEU A 119 -19.50 -3.48 6.33
C LEU A 119 -19.87 -4.76 7.09
N ASP A 120 -19.94 -5.88 6.36
CA ASP A 120 -19.90 -7.20 6.99
C ASP A 120 -18.50 -7.51 7.53
N SER A 121 -18.42 -8.43 8.49
CA SER A 121 -17.18 -8.73 9.21
C SER A 121 -16.04 -9.20 8.31
N GLY A 122 -16.32 -9.89 7.21
CA GLY A 122 -15.29 -10.35 6.27
C GLY A 122 -14.71 -9.20 5.44
N THR A 123 -15.56 -8.30 4.96
CA THR A 123 -15.10 -7.12 4.21
C THR A 123 -14.39 -6.13 5.13
N GLU A 124 -14.92 -5.92 6.35
CA GLU A 124 -14.27 -5.12 7.39
C GLU A 124 -12.86 -5.64 7.69
N ALA A 125 -12.71 -6.94 7.97
CA ALA A 125 -11.41 -7.53 8.26
C ALA A 125 -10.43 -7.41 7.08
N ALA A 126 -10.91 -7.58 5.83
CA ALA A 126 -10.08 -7.37 4.65
C ALA A 126 -9.62 -5.91 4.48
N VAL A 127 -10.49 -4.93 4.78
CA VAL A 127 -10.15 -3.50 4.77
C VAL A 127 -9.09 -3.20 5.84
N HIS A 128 -9.31 -3.68 7.07
CA HIS A 128 -8.35 -3.52 8.17
C HIS A 128 -7.00 -4.15 7.87
N GLY A 129 -6.97 -5.37 7.31
CA GLY A 129 -5.70 -6.03 6.97
C GLY A 129 -4.93 -5.31 5.86
N ALA A 130 -5.62 -4.84 4.81
CA ALA A 130 -5.00 -4.09 3.73
C ALA A 130 -4.46 -2.72 4.20
N ALA A 131 -5.24 -1.99 5.00
CA ALA A 131 -4.82 -0.73 5.59
C ALA A 131 -3.66 -0.93 6.57
N GLY A 132 -3.75 -1.91 7.47
CA GLY A 132 -2.70 -2.25 8.44
C GLY A 132 -1.37 -2.58 7.78
N ALA A 133 -1.38 -3.36 6.69
CA ALA A 133 -0.16 -3.65 5.93
C ALA A 133 0.49 -2.39 5.33
N SER A 134 -0.29 -1.34 5.05
CA SER A 134 0.22 -0.10 4.47
C SER A 134 1.20 0.63 5.39
N ALA A 135 1.02 0.53 6.72
CA ALA A 135 1.97 1.06 7.69
C ALA A 135 3.35 0.39 7.57
N TRP A 136 3.38 -0.94 7.38
CA TRP A 136 4.62 -1.69 7.17
C TRP A 136 5.32 -1.28 5.87
N TRP A 137 4.57 -1.16 4.77
CA TRP A 137 5.14 -0.74 3.48
C TRP A 137 5.73 0.66 3.55
N VAL A 138 5.04 1.62 4.17
CA VAL A 138 5.59 2.96 4.38
C VAL A 138 6.80 2.92 5.30
N GLY A 139 6.75 2.13 6.38
CA GLY A 139 7.86 2.01 7.30
C GLY A 139 9.13 1.48 6.64
N VAL A 140 9.02 0.41 5.85
CA VAL A 140 10.14 -0.18 5.09
C VAL A 140 10.74 0.82 4.10
N PHE A 141 9.90 1.55 3.36
CA PHE A 141 10.38 2.48 2.35
C PHE A 141 10.90 3.80 2.91
N ALA A 142 10.52 4.13 4.14
CA ALA A 142 11.08 5.25 4.86
C ALA A 142 12.50 4.94 5.36
N VAL A 143 12.82 3.72 5.79
CA VAL A 143 14.19 3.35 6.21
C VAL A 143 15.13 3.07 5.03
N ILE A 144 14.59 2.69 3.87
CA ILE A 144 15.38 2.51 2.64
C ILE A 144 15.63 3.89 2.01
N HIS A 145 16.58 4.62 2.57
CA HIS A 145 17.03 5.90 2.00
C HIS A 145 17.93 5.69 0.78
N HIS A 146 17.74 6.55 -0.22
CA HIS A 146 18.66 6.70 -1.33
C HIS A 146 19.38 8.04 -1.19
N GLU A 147 20.53 8.08 -0.51
CA GLU A 147 21.50 9.19 -0.42
C GLU A 147 21.00 10.63 -0.13
N SER A 148 19.69 10.86 0.02
CA SER A 148 19.05 12.16 -0.24
C SER A 148 19.26 13.20 0.85
N GLY A 149 20.03 12.91 1.90
CA GLY A 149 20.31 13.87 2.97
C GLY A 149 19.12 14.18 3.89
N ARG A 150 17.89 13.90 3.46
CA ARG A 150 16.64 14.40 4.05
C ARG A 150 16.19 13.62 5.28
N THR A 151 15.67 14.36 6.25
CA THR A 151 15.02 13.85 7.46
C THR A 151 13.53 13.69 7.22
N ALA A 152 12.96 12.55 7.61
CA ALA A 152 11.53 12.35 7.58
C ALA A 152 10.87 12.97 8.82
N SER A 153 9.71 13.61 8.67
CA SER A 153 8.86 14.02 9.79
C SER A 153 7.77 12.97 10.03
N LEU A 154 7.29 12.86 11.27
CA LEU A 154 6.21 11.92 11.60
C LEU A 154 4.94 12.23 10.80
N ALA A 155 4.56 13.50 10.71
CA ALA A 155 3.38 13.94 9.97
C ALA A 155 3.43 13.54 8.49
N MET A 156 4.60 13.67 7.85
CA MET A 156 4.80 13.24 6.46
C MET A 156 4.64 11.72 6.30
N LEU A 157 5.22 10.92 7.21
CA LEU A 157 5.10 9.47 7.16
C LEU A 157 3.66 9.01 7.44
N GLN A 158 2.96 9.66 8.36
CA GLN A 158 1.53 9.40 8.62
C GLN A 158 0.67 9.77 7.42
N ALA A 159 0.92 10.90 6.76
CA ALA A 159 0.22 11.29 5.54
C ALA A 159 0.43 10.28 4.41
N ALA A 160 1.68 9.81 4.22
CA ALA A 160 1.99 8.75 3.27
C ALA A 160 1.28 7.43 3.62
N ALA A 161 1.30 7.02 4.88
CA ALA A 161 0.63 5.80 5.34
C ALA A 161 -0.89 5.86 5.12
N ARG A 162 -1.53 7.00 5.43
CA ARG A 162 -2.97 7.21 5.19
C ARG A 162 -3.31 7.16 3.70
N ALA A 163 -2.49 7.80 2.85
CA ALA A 163 -2.70 7.76 1.40
C ALA A 163 -2.61 6.31 0.87
N VAL A 164 -1.58 5.56 1.26
CA VAL A 164 -1.41 4.16 0.85
C VAL A 164 -2.56 3.29 1.36
N ALA A 165 -2.95 3.44 2.63
CA ALA A 165 -4.07 2.72 3.24
C ALA A 165 -5.40 2.98 2.55
N LEU A 166 -5.69 4.23 2.18
CA LEU A 166 -6.88 4.58 1.42
C LEU A 166 -6.89 3.89 0.05
N GLY A 167 -5.75 3.87 -0.63
CA GLY A 167 -5.57 3.21 -1.92
C GLY A 167 -5.81 1.68 -1.86
N THR A 168 -5.22 1.02 -0.86
CA THR A 168 -5.36 -0.43 -0.67
C THR A 168 -6.77 -0.82 -0.19
N ALA A 169 -7.35 -0.08 0.76
CA ALA A 169 -8.73 -0.28 1.20
C ALA A 169 -9.73 -0.12 0.04
N MET A 170 -9.57 0.91 -0.79
CA MET A 170 -10.44 1.12 -1.95
C MET A 170 -10.31 -0.02 -2.98
N ARG A 171 -9.13 -0.65 -3.13
CA ARG A 171 -8.97 -1.85 -3.96
C ARG A 171 -9.77 -3.03 -3.41
N VAL A 172 -9.79 -3.23 -2.08
CA VAL A 172 -10.60 -4.27 -1.41
C VAL A 172 -12.09 -4.02 -1.62
N LEU A 173 -12.56 -2.80 -1.34
CA LEU A 173 -13.96 -2.41 -1.51
C LEU A 173 -14.43 -2.58 -2.97
N ARG A 174 -13.57 -2.21 -3.93
CA ARG A 174 -13.81 -2.43 -5.36
C ARG A 174 -13.93 -3.92 -5.68
N ALA A 175 -13.03 -4.76 -5.16
CA ALA A 175 -13.08 -6.20 -5.39
C ALA A 175 -14.38 -6.82 -4.82
N ALA A 176 -14.78 -6.42 -3.61
CA ALA A 176 -16.03 -6.86 -2.99
C ALA A 176 -17.27 -6.47 -3.82
N LEU A 177 -17.30 -5.26 -4.39
CA LEU A 177 -18.39 -4.82 -5.28
C LEU A 177 -18.47 -5.68 -6.55
N HIS A 178 -17.32 -6.03 -7.14
CA HIS A 178 -17.26 -6.88 -8.34
C HIS A 178 -17.63 -8.34 -8.05
N ALA A 179 -17.38 -8.82 -6.83
CA ALA A 179 -17.72 -10.17 -6.39
C ALA A 179 -19.23 -10.40 -6.12
N GLY A 180 -20.10 -9.47 -6.53
CA GLY A 180 -21.54 -9.55 -6.33
C GLY A 180 -22.08 -8.68 -5.18
N GLY A 181 -21.21 -7.90 -4.53
CA GLY A 181 -21.58 -7.00 -3.43
C GLY A 181 -22.38 -5.76 -3.84
N GLY A 182 -22.70 -5.56 -5.13
CA GLY A 182 -23.41 -4.37 -5.61
C GLY A 182 -24.81 -4.14 -5.03
N GLY A 183 -25.42 -5.17 -4.46
CA GLY A 183 -26.70 -5.09 -3.73
C GLY A 183 -26.58 -4.61 -2.28
N ASN A 184 -25.39 -4.60 -1.69
CA ASN A 184 -25.16 -4.20 -0.30
C ASN A 184 -25.04 -2.66 -0.18
N PRO A 185 -25.99 -1.96 0.47
CA PRO A 185 -25.93 -0.51 0.63
C PRO A 185 -24.74 -0.03 1.46
N GLY A 186 -24.34 -0.77 2.50
CA GLY A 186 -23.19 -0.44 3.34
C GLY A 186 -21.88 -0.48 2.56
N LEU A 187 -21.68 -1.53 1.76
CA LEU A 187 -20.51 -1.65 0.88
C LEU A 187 -20.42 -0.52 -0.16
N ARG A 188 -21.56 -0.15 -0.77
CA ARG A 188 -21.58 0.99 -1.71
C ARG A 188 -21.28 2.30 -1.00
N ALA A 189 -21.84 2.53 0.20
CA ALA A 189 -21.56 3.72 0.99
C ALA A 189 -20.08 3.81 1.37
N ALA A 190 -19.48 2.71 1.83
CA ALA A 190 -18.05 2.63 2.13
C ALA A 190 -17.18 2.93 0.91
N TYR A 191 -17.49 2.36 -0.26
CA TYR A 191 -16.75 2.65 -1.49
C TYR A 191 -16.91 4.12 -1.93
N CYS A 192 -18.11 4.69 -1.83
CA CYS A 192 -18.34 6.11 -2.11
C CYS A 192 -17.58 7.01 -1.15
N ARG A 193 -17.50 6.65 0.15
CA ARG A 193 -16.70 7.37 1.15
C ARG A 193 -15.22 7.32 0.81
N ALA A 194 -14.68 6.15 0.48
CA ALA A 194 -13.31 6.02 0.02
C ALA A 194 -13.03 6.90 -1.21
N VAL A 195 -13.96 6.95 -2.17
CA VAL A 195 -13.86 7.85 -3.33
C VAL A 195 -13.87 9.32 -2.91
N ALA A 196 -14.75 9.73 -2.00
CA ALA A 196 -14.79 11.10 -1.50
C ALA A 196 -13.48 11.49 -0.80
N GLU A 197 -12.94 10.61 0.06
CA GLU A 197 -11.65 10.81 0.72
C GLU A 197 -10.51 10.96 -0.28
N THR A 198 -10.51 10.22 -1.40
CA THR A 198 -9.49 10.41 -2.45
C THR A 198 -9.57 11.79 -3.09
N VAL A 199 -10.77 12.35 -3.24
CA VAL A 199 -10.97 13.71 -3.78
C VAL A 199 -10.49 14.77 -2.80
N VAL A 200 -10.69 14.56 -1.49
CA VAL A 200 -10.20 15.45 -0.43
C VAL A 200 -8.68 15.39 -0.31
N LEU A 201 -8.09 14.21 -0.47
CA LEU A 201 -6.64 13.99 -0.42
C LEU A 201 -5.91 14.60 -1.61
N GLU A 202 -6.48 14.53 -2.82
CA GLU A 202 -5.84 14.89 -4.08
C GLU A 202 -5.12 16.25 -4.10
N PRO A 203 -5.71 17.37 -3.59
CA PRO A 203 -5.03 18.67 -3.55
C PRO A 203 -3.74 18.71 -2.71
N SER A 204 -3.64 17.84 -1.69
CA SER A 204 -2.48 17.76 -0.80
C SER A 204 -1.35 16.86 -1.31
N LEU A 205 -1.65 15.95 -2.25
CA LEU A 205 -0.69 14.98 -2.75
C LEU A 205 0.55 15.63 -3.39
N PRO A 206 0.46 16.70 -4.22
CA PRO A 206 1.66 17.33 -4.76
C PRO A 206 2.62 17.86 -3.68
N GLY A 207 2.08 18.41 -2.59
CA GLY A 207 2.87 18.86 -1.44
C GLY A 207 3.57 17.68 -0.76
N LEU A 208 2.80 16.64 -0.45
CA LEU A 208 3.34 15.39 0.12
C LEU A 208 4.43 14.78 -0.77
N LEU A 209 4.23 14.72 -2.09
CA LEU A 209 5.22 14.22 -3.05
C LEU A 209 6.49 15.09 -3.09
N GLY A 210 6.38 16.40 -2.92
CA GLY A 210 7.52 17.29 -2.79
C GLY A 210 8.33 17.07 -1.51
N GLU A 211 7.63 16.76 -0.41
CA GLU A 211 8.25 16.43 0.88
C GLU A 211 8.98 15.09 0.84
N ILE A 212 8.31 14.02 0.38
CA ILE A 212 8.91 12.68 0.22
C ILE A 212 9.80 12.56 -1.02
N GLY A 213 9.94 13.63 -1.80
CA GLY A 213 10.74 13.67 -3.01
C GLY A 213 12.20 13.27 -2.73
N GLY A 214 12.70 12.28 -3.48
CA GLY A 214 14.02 11.68 -3.26
C GLY A 214 14.03 10.55 -2.23
N MET A 215 12.89 10.22 -1.61
CA MET A 215 12.68 8.99 -0.84
C MET A 215 12.03 7.92 -1.73
N ARG A 216 12.23 6.64 -1.39
CA ARG A 216 11.57 5.53 -2.09
C ARG A 216 10.04 5.51 -1.89
N LEU A 217 9.53 6.26 -0.91
CA LEU A 217 8.11 6.49 -0.66
C LEU A 217 7.37 7.13 -1.83
N THR A 218 8.04 7.93 -2.67
CA THR A 218 7.40 8.61 -3.82
C THR A 218 6.70 7.60 -4.72
N ASP A 219 7.39 6.51 -5.10
CA ASP A 219 6.83 5.48 -5.97
C ASP A 219 5.66 4.74 -5.29
N LEU A 220 5.75 4.53 -3.98
CA LEU A 220 4.70 3.85 -3.22
C LEU A 220 3.42 4.70 -3.20
N VAL A 221 3.51 5.95 -2.74
CA VAL A 221 2.36 6.87 -2.64
C VAL A 221 1.74 7.13 -4.00
N THR A 222 2.56 7.37 -5.04
CA THR A 222 2.06 7.66 -6.40
C THR A 222 1.30 6.50 -7.03
N THR A 223 1.60 5.25 -6.66
CA THR A 223 0.99 4.06 -7.28
C THR A 223 -0.17 3.47 -6.48
N SER A 224 -0.31 3.83 -5.20
CA SER A 224 -1.39 3.32 -4.34
C SER A 224 -2.74 4.01 -4.56
N VAL A 225 -2.77 5.34 -4.72
CA VAL A 225 -4.03 6.11 -4.82
C VAL A 225 -4.42 6.36 -6.28
N PRO A 226 -5.72 6.26 -6.67
CA PRO A 226 -6.21 6.83 -7.93
C PRO A 226 -5.90 8.32 -8.02
N TRP A 227 -5.12 8.72 -9.00
CA TRP A 227 -5.04 10.11 -9.40
C TRP A 227 -6.16 10.42 -10.39
N ARG A 228 -6.85 11.54 -10.21
CA ARG A 228 -7.92 12.01 -11.10
C ARG A 228 -7.57 13.35 -11.77
N GLY A 229 -6.30 13.73 -11.73
CA GLY A 229 -5.78 14.96 -12.32
C GLY A 229 -5.33 14.83 -13.79
N GLN A 230 -5.12 15.99 -14.41
CA GLN A 230 -4.42 16.07 -15.70
C GLN A 230 -2.92 15.89 -15.48
N PHE A 231 -2.37 14.87 -16.12
CA PHE A 231 -0.93 14.63 -16.14
C PHE A 231 -0.33 15.29 -17.37
N THR A 232 0.63 16.19 -17.14
CA THR A 232 1.43 16.75 -18.24
C THR A 232 2.69 15.91 -18.38
N LYS A 233 3.00 15.48 -19.60
CA LYS A 233 4.27 14.82 -19.91
C LYS A 233 5.41 15.74 -19.47
N TYR A 234 6.37 15.20 -18.72
CA TYR A 234 7.60 15.92 -18.42
C TYR A 234 8.29 16.30 -19.74
N GLN A 235 8.42 17.61 -20.02
CA GLN A 235 9.29 18.09 -21.09
C GLN A 235 10.73 18.05 -20.57
N SER A 236 11.38 16.89 -20.67
CA SER A 236 12.83 16.83 -20.50
C SER A 236 13.48 17.52 -21.70
N GLY A 237 13.82 18.80 -21.55
CA GLY A 237 14.93 19.40 -22.27
C GLY A 237 16.23 18.83 -21.73
N THR A 238 16.63 17.66 -22.22
CA THR A 238 18.01 17.19 -22.12
C THR A 238 18.43 16.74 -23.50
N GLY A 239 19.38 17.46 -24.10
CA GLY A 239 19.95 17.20 -25.40
C GLY A 239 20.62 15.83 -25.49
N ALA A 240 19.83 14.81 -25.80
CA ALA A 240 20.29 13.53 -26.32
C ALA A 240 19.52 13.31 -27.63
N GLY A 241 20.09 13.78 -28.73
CA GLY A 241 19.49 13.64 -30.08
C GLY A 241 19.48 14.91 -30.94
N GLN A 242 20.47 15.79 -30.82
CA GLN A 242 21.01 16.45 -32.01
C GLN A 242 22.06 15.49 -32.55
N VAL A 243 21.67 14.66 -33.52
CA VAL A 243 22.59 14.05 -34.46
C VAL A 243 22.43 14.88 -35.73
N GLU A 244 23.54 15.38 -36.26
CA GLU A 244 23.61 16.13 -37.52
C GLU A 244 22.85 15.44 -38.66
#